data_AF-A0AAD7TWH7-F1
#
_entry.id   AF-A0AAD7TWH7-F1
#
_cell.length_a   1.000
_cell.length_b   1.000
_cell.length_c   1.000
_cell.angle_alpha   90.00
_cell.angle_beta   90.00
_cell.angle_gamma   90.00
#
_symmetry.space_group_name_H-M   'P 1'
#
loop_
_entity.id
_entity.type
_entity.pdbx_description
1 polymer ?
#
loop_
_entity_poly.entity_id
_entity_poly.type
_entity_poly.pdbx_seq_one_letter_code
_entity_poly.pdbx_strand_id
1 'polypeptide(L)'
;MAEDSTSMQVEEKDKMNEWVRLTTPDGYEYLIKRKVAMCSGTLRNSLSAESSFSEALSNTSHTTERAIIVEKLCEYLTYKSLYESAKKNEEIPDFQERVYPEISLELLVAADYYDDWPMQHAFQRDAMRPNLAQARLPAKPEA
;
A
#
# COMPACT_ATOMS: atom_id res chain seq x y z
N MET A 1 34.10 17.64 -10.46
CA MET A 1 33.41 16.58 -9.71
C MET A 1 31.92 16.90 -9.64
N ALA A 2 31.14 16.52 -10.64
CA ALA A 2 29.67 16.65 -10.62
C ALA A 2 29.01 15.52 -11.45
N GLU A 3 29.62 14.34 -11.49
CA GLU A 3 29.24 13.25 -12.40
C GLU A 3 28.85 11.94 -11.71
N ASP A 4 28.87 11.88 -10.37
CA ASP A 4 28.61 10.65 -9.61
C ASP A 4 27.13 10.46 -9.18
N SER A 5 26.34 11.55 -9.11
CA SER A 5 24.96 11.48 -8.58
C SER A 5 23.91 11.02 -9.60
N THR A 6 24.21 10.99 -10.90
CA THR A 6 23.25 10.60 -11.94
C THR A 6 23.21 9.08 -12.15
N SER A 7 24.32 8.36 -11.95
CA SER A 7 24.38 6.91 -12.18
C SER A 7 23.56 6.10 -11.18
N MET A 8 23.44 6.55 -9.93
CA MET A 8 22.67 5.82 -8.90
C MET A 8 21.15 5.91 -9.11
N GLN A 9 20.64 6.99 -9.73
CA GLN A 9 19.20 7.19 -9.93
C GLN A 9 18.61 6.37 -11.09
N VAL A 10 19.44 5.91 -12.03
CA VAL A 10 18.99 5.11 -13.18
C VAL A 10 18.77 3.65 -12.76
N GLU A 11 19.70 3.10 -11.97
CA GLU A 11 19.66 1.72 -11.45
C GLU A 11 18.41 1.44 -10.58
N GLU A 12 18.02 2.38 -9.70
CA GLU A 12 16.81 2.22 -8.87
C GLU A 12 15.51 2.29 -9.68
N LYS A 13 15.46 3.13 -10.72
CA LYS A 13 14.29 3.25 -11.59
C LYS A 13 14.05 1.99 -12.42
N ASP A 14 15.11 1.33 -12.87
CA ASP A 14 15.00 0.06 -13.59
C ASP A 14 14.50 -1.05 -12.67
N LYS A 15 14.99 -1.11 -11.43
CA LYS A 15 14.48 -2.04 -10.40
C LYS A 15 12.99 -1.85 -10.14
N MET A 16 12.48 -0.62 -10.10
CA MET A 16 11.05 -0.36 -9.87
C MET A 16 10.11 -0.98 -10.93
N ASN A 17 10.62 -1.25 -12.13
CA ASN A 17 9.87 -1.93 -13.19
C ASN A 17 10.04 -3.46 -13.19
N GLU A 18 10.90 -4.02 -12.34
CA GLU A 18 11.05 -5.46 -12.19
C GLU A 18 9.78 -6.11 -11.64
N TRP A 19 9.66 -7.40 -11.90
CA TRP A 19 8.60 -8.22 -11.35
C TRP A 19 9.03 -8.81 -10.02
N VAL A 20 8.11 -8.78 -9.06
CA VAL A 20 8.22 -9.42 -7.76
C VAL A 20 7.19 -10.53 -7.69
N ARG A 21 7.60 -11.66 -7.11
CA ARG A 21 6.75 -12.82 -6.89
C ARG A 21 6.35 -12.91 -5.43
N LEU A 22 5.05 -13.00 -5.16
CA LEU A 22 4.50 -13.32 -3.85
C LEU A 22 4.06 -14.77 -3.84
N THR A 23 4.59 -15.57 -2.90
CA THR A 23 4.26 -16.99 -2.78
C THR A 23 3.39 -17.23 -1.55
N THR A 24 2.33 -18.00 -1.69
CA THR A 24 1.40 -18.34 -0.60
C THR A 24 1.70 -19.73 -0.03
N PRO A 25 1.30 -20.05 1.21
CA PRO A 25 1.46 -21.38 1.79
C PRO A 25 0.69 -22.45 1.01
N ASP A 26 -0.36 -22.05 0.29
CA ASP A 26 -1.16 -22.91 -0.58
C ASP A 26 -0.45 -23.27 -1.90
N GLY A 27 0.75 -22.70 -2.15
CA GLY A 27 1.55 -22.94 -3.36
C GLY A 27 1.16 -22.10 -4.57
N TYR A 28 0.37 -21.03 -4.38
CA TYR A 28 0.07 -20.07 -5.44
C TYR A 28 1.15 -18.99 -5.51
N GLU A 29 1.45 -18.55 -6.72
CA GLU A 29 2.43 -17.50 -7.00
C GLU A 29 1.73 -16.34 -7.72
N TYR A 30 1.90 -15.12 -7.19
CA TYR A 30 1.36 -13.89 -7.76
C TYR A 30 2.51 -13.00 -8.21
N LEU A 31 2.42 -12.48 -9.44
CA LEU A 31 3.46 -11.63 -10.02
C LEU A 31 2.98 -10.18 -10.12
N ILE A 32 3.63 -9.27 -9.41
CA ILE A 32 3.31 -7.83 -9.41
C ILE A 32 4.56 -7.01 -9.69
N LYS A 33 4.40 -5.78 -10.21
CA LYS A 33 5.56 -4.90 -10.40
C LYS A 33 6.13 -4.47 -9.06
N ARG A 34 7.46 -4.37 -8.97
CA ARG A 34 8.17 -3.93 -7.75
C ARG A 34 7.62 -2.59 -7.26
N LYS A 35 7.40 -1.61 -8.15
CA LYS A 35 6.77 -0.32 -7.78
C LYS A 35 5.43 -0.46 -7.04
N VAL A 36 4.63 -1.47 -7.39
CA VAL A 36 3.31 -1.75 -6.77
C VAL A 36 3.51 -2.45 -5.44
N ALA A 37 4.41 -3.44 -5.37
CA ALA A 37 4.76 -4.11 -4.12
C ALA A 37 5.28 -3.12 -3.06
N MET A 38 6.04 -2.11 -3.49
CA MET A 38 6.59 -1.07 -2.62
C MET A 38 5.51 -0.18 -1.99
N CYS A 39 4.27 -0.16 -2.48
CA CYS A 39 3.15 0.55 -1.84
C CYS A 39 2.74 -0.05 -0.49
N SER A 40 3.16 -1.29 -0.20
CA SER A 40 3.12 -1.91 1.14
C SER A 40 4.46 -1.71 1.82
N GLY A 41 4.49 -1.20 3.05
CA GLY A 41 5.76 -1.03 3.76
C GLY A 41 6.31 -2.37 4.27
N THR A 42 5.46 -3.35 4.61
CA THR A 42 5.92 -4.71 4.94
C THR A 42 6.60 -5.40 3.75
N LEU A 43 5.98 -5.37 2.56
CA LEU A 43 6.63 -5.91 1.36
C LEU A 43 7.88 -5.11 1.01
N ARG A 44 7.87 -3.78 1.18
CA ARG A 44 9.06 -2.94 1.00
C ARG A 44 10.21 -3.37 1.91
N ASN A 45 9.92 -3.68 3.18
CA ASN A 45 10.92 -4.12 4.15
C ASN A 45 11.49 -5.51 3.77
N SER A 46 10.65 -6.46 3.35
CA SER A 46 11.06 -7.80 2.89
C SER A 46 11.89 -7.74 1.59
N LEU A 47 11.56 -6.81 0.69
CA LEU A 47 12.20 -6.69 -0.64
C LEU A 47 13.34 -5.66 -0.68
N SER A 48 13.64 -4.99 0.44
CA SER A 48 14.71 -3.99 0.53
C SER A 48 16.06 -4.68 0.67
N ALA A 49 17.03 -4.22 -0.14
CA ALA A 49 18.39 -4.73 -0.20
C ALA A 49 19.22 -4.48 1.09
N GLU A 50 18.74 -3.60 1.98
CA GLU A 50 19.36 -3.33 3.28
C GLU A 50 19.13 -4.49 4.26
N SER A 51 18.06 -5.26 4.07
CA SER A 51 17.95 -6.55 4.73
C SER A 51 18.93 -7.49 4.03
N SER A 52 19.92 -8.04 4.75
CA SER A 52 20.85 -9.05 4.22
C SER A 52 20.13 -10.40 3.96
N PHE A 53 18.92 -10.35 3.42
CA PHE A 53 17.99 -11.47 3.25
C PHE A 53 17.94 -11.89 1.77
N SER A 54 17.92 -13.19 1.53
CA SER A 54 17.91 -13.78 0.19
C SER A 54 16.69 -13.39 -0.67
N GLU A 55 15.63 -12.86 -0.06
CA GLU A 55 14.42 -12.39 -0.75
C GLU A 55 14.67 -11.14 -1.60
N ALA A 56 15.48 -10.20 -1.13
CA ALA A 56 15.82 -8.98 -1.88
C ALA A 56 16.62 -9.29 -3.16
N LEU A 57 17.43 -10.36 -3.14
CA LEU A 57 18.20 -10.85 -4.28
C LEU A 57 17.36 -11.71 -5.24
N SER A 58 16.33 -12.40 -4.73
CA SER A 58 15.50 -13.32 -5.52
C SER A 58 14.19 -12.72 -6.02
N ASN A 59 13.92 -11.45 -5.71
CA ASN A 59 12.67 -10.75 -6.07
C ASN A 59 11.42 -11.56 -5.69
N THR A 60 11.51 -12.35 -4.61
CA THR A 60 10.47 -13.27 -4.19
C THR A 60 10.23 -13.07 -2.69
N SER A 61 8.98 -12.86 -2.30
CA SER A 61 8.56 -12.75 -0.90
C SER A 61 7.58 -13.86 -0.56
N HIS A 62 7.76 -14.47 0.60
CA HIS A 62 6.85 -15.48 1.12
C HIS A 62 5.79 -14.85 2.03
N THR A 63 4.53 -15.18 1.80
CA THR A 63 3.39 -14.69 2.58
C THR A 63 2.82 -15.80 3.46
N THR A 64 2.15 -15.42 4.54
CA THR A 64 1.45 -16.35 5.46
C THR A 64 -0.04 -16.50 5.15
N GLU A 65 -0.58 -15.62 4.31
CA GLU A 65 -2.01 -15.52 4.02
C GLU A 65 -2.47 -16.50 2.95
N ARG A 66 -3.75 -16.86 2.96
CA ARG A 66 -4.35 -17.70 1.91
C ARG A 66 -4.29 -17.05 0.54
N ALA A 67 -4.30 -17.88 -0.51
CA ALA A 67 -4.26 -17.43 -1.90
C ALA A 67 -5.24 -16.30 -2.24
N ILE A 68 -6.51 -16.45 -1.86
CA ILE A 68 -7.57 -15.46 -2.12
C ILE A 68 -7.31 -14.09 -1.45
N ILE A 69 -6.63 -14.08 -0.30
CA ILE A 69 -6.28 -12.85 0.41
C ILE A 69 -5.12 -12.14 -0.30
N VAL A 70 -4.10 -12.91 -0.70
CA VAL A 70 -2.96 -12.36 -1.45
C VAL A 70 -3.38 -11.85 -2.83
N GLU A 71 -4.36 -12.49 -3.47
CA GLU A 71 -4.98 -11.99 -4.70
C GLU A 71 -5.59 -10.59 -4.46
N LYS A 72 -6.43 -10.44 -3.42
CA LYS A 72 -7.05 -9.15 -3.09
C LYS A 72 -6.04 -8.10 -2.66
N LEU A 73 -4.97 -8.50 -1.96
CA LEU A 73 -3.84 -7.63 -1.64
C LEU A 73 -3.17 -7.11 -2.91
N CYS A 74 -2.88 -7.97 -3.89
CA CYS A 74 -2.28 -7.57 -5.17
C CYS A 74 -3.19 -6.61 -5.95
N GLU A 75 -4.49 -6.89 -5.98
CA GLU A 75 -5.50 -6.00 -6.58
C GLU A 75 -5.51 -4.64 -5.90
N TYR A 76 -5.51 -4.62 -4.56
CA TYR A 76 -5.53 -3.39 -3.77
C TYR A 76 -4.26 -2.57 -3.96
N LEU A 77 -3.08 -3.19 -3.94
CA LEU A 77 -1.81 -2.48 -4.17
C LEU A 77 -1.76 -1.87 -5.57
N THR A 78 -2.27 -2.59 -6.57
CA THR A 78 -2.37 -2.08 -7.95
C THR A 78 -3.34 -0.89 -8.03
N TYR A 79 -4.51 -1.02 -7.40
CA TYR A 79 -5.50 0.05 -7.28
C TYR A 79 -4.91 1.28 -6.59
N LYS A 80 -4.24 1.11 -5.44
CA LYS A 80 -3.53 2.15 -4.69
C LYS A 80 -2.49 2.83 -5.58
N SER A 81 -1.62 2.08 -6.23
CA SER A 81 -0.60 2.61 -7.15
C SER A 81 -1.18 3.37 -8.34
N LEU A 82 -2.34 2.96 -8.86
CA LEU A 82 -2.97 3.58 -10.02
C LEU A 82 -3.59 4.93 -9.65
N TYR A 83 -4.26 4.99 -8.50
CA TYR A 83 -5.03 6.16 -8.07
C TYR A 83 -4.33 7.05 -7.03
N GLU A 84 -3.12 6.71 -6.59
CA GLU A 84 -2.33 7.53 -5.65
C GLU A 84 -2.09 8.96 -6.14
N SER A 85 -1.94 9.15 -7.45
CA SER A 85 -1.77 10.46 -8.09
C SER A 85 -3.00 10.91 -8.89
N ALA A 86 -4.17 10.33 -8.62
CA ALA A 86 -5.41 10.68 -9.32
C ALA A 86 -5.75 12.16 -9.12
N LYS A 87 -6.23 12.81 -10.19
CA LYS A 87 -6.64 14.22 -10.12
C LYS A 87 -7.99 14.34 -9.43
N LYS A 88 -8.27 15.50 -8.82
CA LYS A 88 -9.54 15.77 -8.11
C LYS A 88 -10.82 15.57 -8.96
N ASN A 89 -10.70 15.55 -10.28
CA ASN A 89 -11.81 15.38 -11.22
C ASN A 89 -11.82 14.00 -11.89
N GLU A 90 -11.01 13.07 -11.40
CA GLU A 90 -10.95 11.69 -11.90
C GLU A 90 -11.89 10.82 -11.07
N GLU A 91 -12.69 10.00 -11.75
CA GLU A 91 -13.59 9.05 -11.10
C GLU A 91 -12.78 7.86 -10.61
N ILE A 92 -12.77 7.67 -9.29
CA ILE A 92 -12.06 6.57 -8.64
C ILE A 92 -13.10 5.48 -8.32
N PRO A 93 -13.00 4.28 -8.91
CA PRO A 93 -13.92 3.17 -8.63
C PRO A 93 -13.85 2.73 -7.17
N ASP A 94 -14.97 2.32 -6.59
CA ASP A 94 -14.97 1.77 -5.22
C ASP A 94 -14.35 0.37 -5.20
N PHE A 95 -13.24 0.20 -4.47
CA PHE A 95 -12.59 -1.09 -4.32
C PHE A 95 -13.44 -2.09 -3.53
N GLN A 96 -14.35 -1.62 -2.67
CA GLN A 96 -15.16 -2.48 -1.81
C GLN A 96 -16.07 -3.42 -2.62
N GLU A 97 -16.50 -3.02 -3.82
CA GLU A 97 -17.30 -3.86 -4.71
C GLU A 97 -16.56 -5.12 -5.18
N ARG A 98 -15.22 -5.14 -5.08
CA ARG A 98 -14.38 -6.29 -5.44
C ARG A 98 -14.12 -7.23 -4.26
N VAL A 99 -14.56 -6.90 -3.06
CA VAL A 99 -14.31 -7.68 -1.83
C VAL A 99 -15.53 -8.51 -1.48
N TYR A 100 -15.34 -9.83 -1.39
CA TYR A 100 -16.41 -10.73 -0.97
C TYR A 100 -16.61 -10.66 0.55
N PRO A 101 -17.86 -10.57 1.04
CA PRO A 101 -18.15 -10.53 2.48
C PRO A 101 -17.53 -11.68 3.28
N GLU A 102 -17.39 -12.84 2.67
CA GLU A 102 -16.86 -14.07 3.27
C GLU A 102 -15.37 -13.99 3.62
N ILE A 103 -14.61 -13.10 2.98
CA ILE A 103 -13.17 -12.90 3.24
C ILE A 103 -12.83 -11.60 3.95
N SER A 104 -13.82 -10.73 4.18
CA SER A 104 -13.59 -9.35 4.65
C SER A 104 -12.82 -9.25 5.96
N LEU A 105 -13.09 -10.13 6.92
CA LEU A 105 -12.41 -10.10 8.23
C LEU A 105 -10.94 -10.55 8.11
N GLU A 106 -10.66 -11.59 7.32
CA GLU A 106 -9.30 -12.06 7.09
C GLU A 106 -8.50 -11.04 6.28
N LEU A 107 -9.12 -10.46 5.25
CA LEU A 107 -8.51 -9.40 4.45
C LEU A 107 -8.22 -8.16 5.30
N LEU A 108 -9.07 -7.82 6.27
CA LEU A 108 -8.83 -6.70 7.19
C LEU A 108 -7.58 -6.94 8.06
N VAL A 109 -7.41 -8.14 8.61
CA VAL A 109 -6.23 -8.50 9.41
C VAL A 109 -4.97 -8.47 8.56
N ALA A 110 -5.01 -9.05 7.36
CA ALA A 110 -3.90 -8.99 6.42
C ALA A 110 -3.58 -7.54 6.01
N ALA A 111 -4.60 -6.71 5.75
CA ALA A 111 -4.42 -5.32 5.40
C ALA A 111 -3.68 -4.53 6.49
N ASP A 112 -4.02 -4.74 7.76
CA ASP A 112 -3.30 -4.12 8.89
C ASP A 112 -1.82 -4.54 8.94
N TYR A 113 -1.52 -5.80 8.63
CA TYR A 113 -0.14 -6.29 8.58
C TYR A 113 0.68 -5.75 7.40
N TYR A 114 0.07 -5.60 6.22
CA TYR A 114 0.74 -5.13 5.00
C TYR A 114 0.69 -3.61 4.81
N ASP A 115 -0.19 -2.91 5.54
CA ASP A 115 -0.22 -1.46 5.59
C ASP A 115 0.83 -0.97 6.59
N ASP A 116 1.89 -0.39 6.05
CA ASP A 116 2.85 0.33 6.87
C ASP A 116 2.86 1.75 6.32
N TRP A 117 2.21 2.62 7.09
CA TRP A 117 2.12 4.04 6.80
C TRP A 117 3.45 4.67 7.20
N PRO A 118 4.31 5.14 6.26
CA PRO A 118 5.47 5.90 6.64
C PRO A 118 4.98 7.16 7.37
N MET A 119 5.20 7.20 8.69
CA MET A 119 4.87 8.31 9.59
C MET A 119 5.46 9.67 9.15
N GLN A 120 6.28 9.69 8.10
CA GLN A 120 6.90 10.90 7.55
C GLN A 120 5.88 11.87 6.90
N HIS A 121 4.66 11.41 6.57
CA HIS A 121 3.59 12.27 6.02
C HIS A 121 2.40 12.50 6.97
N ALA A 122 2.44 11.99 8.22
CA ALA A 122 1.35 12.19 9.19
C ALA A 122 1.19 13.66 9.64
N PHE A 123 2.21 14.51 9.45
CA PHE A 123 2.14 15.92 9.81
C PHE A 123 1.12 16.74 8.97
N GLN A 124 0.65 16.24 7.83
CA GLN A 124 -0.31 16.96 6.99
C GLN A 124 -1.77 16.49 7.16
N ARG A 125 -2.05 15.35 7.80
CA ARG A 125 -3.42 14.80 7.91
C ARG A 125 -4.29 15.47 8.99
N ASP A 126 -3.68 16.11 9.99
CA ASP A 126 -4.42 16.87 11.02
C ASP A 126 -4.94 18.24 10.51
N ALA A 127 -4.48 18.71 9.35
CA ALA A 127 -4.96 19.96 8.75
C ALA A 127 -6.34 19.84 8.06
N MET A 128 -6.92 18.63 7.96
CA MET A 128 -8.14 18.39 7.19
C MET A 128 -9.29 17.75 8.00
N ARG A 129 -9.25 17.79 9.34
CA ARG A 129 -10.44 17.55 10.16
C ARG A 129 -11.21 18.87 10.35
N PRO A 130 -12.37 19.08 9.72
CA PRO A 130 -13.22 20.21 10.08
C PRO A 130 -13.64 20.10 11.55
N ASN A 131 -13.62 21.24 12.20
CA ASN A 131 -13.72 21.46 13.63
C ASN A 131 -15.06 20.94 14.21
N LEU A 132 -15.07 19.81 14.92
CA LEU A 132 -16.27 19.27 15.57
C LEU A 132 -16.69 20.09 16.82
N ALA A 133 -15.97 21.16 17.17
CA ALA A 133 -16.28 22.01 18.33
C ALA A 133 -17.37 23.07 18.07
N GLN A 134 -17.98 23.15 16.87
CA GLN A 134 -19.04 24.13 16.57
C GLN A 134 -20.47 23.57 16.61
N ALA A 135 -20.68 22.29 16.95
CA ALA A 135 -22.00 21.74 17.19
C ALA A 135 -22.51 22.08 18.60
N ARG A 136 -22.67 23.37 18.93
CA ARG A 136 -23.43 23.81 20.10
C ARG A 136 -24.81 24.25 19.61
N LEU A 137 -25.82 23.41 19.85
CA LEU A 137 -27.24 23.72 19.58
C LEU A 137 -27.61 25.06 20.24
N PRO A 138 -28.36 25.95 19.58
CA PRO A 138 -28.88 27.15 20.24
C PRO A 138 -29.85 26.71 21.35
N ALA A 139 -29.58 27.13 22.59
CA ALA A 139 -30.49 26.94 23.71
C ALA A 139 -31.84 27.62 23.40
N LYS A 140 -32.94 26.91 23.66
CA LYS A 140 -34.29 27.45 23.55
C LYS A 140 -34.44 28.68 24.46
N PRO A 141 -35.17 29.74 24.05
CA PRO A 141 -35.53 30.81 24.96
C PRO A 141 -36.58 30.29 25.94
N GLU A 142 -36.29 30.40 27.24
CA GLU A 142 -37.27 30.21 28.31
C GLU A 142 -38.07 31.52 28.45
N ALA A 143 -39.40 31.37 28.56
CA ALA A 143 -40.37 32.46 28.67
C ALA A 143 -40.50 32.97 30.11
#